data_AF-F9LZM9-F1
#
_entry.id   AF-F9LZM9-F1
#
_cell.length_a   1.000
_cell.length_b   1.000
_cell.length_c   1.000
_cell.angle_alpha   90.00
_cell.angle_beta   90.00
_cell.angle_gamma   90.00
#
_symmetry.space_group_name_H-M   'P 1'
#
loop_
_entity.id
_entity.type
_entity.pdbx_description
1 polymer ?
#
loop_
_entity_poly.entity_id
_entity_poly.type
_entity_poly.pdbx_seq_one_letter_code
_entity_poly.pdbx_strand_id
1 'polypeptide(L)'
;MRTESEMLGLIFQTAKVLQVEAVAMSGSRTNPKAPKDEFQDYDVVYIVGDLDALMSDLSWLDWFGKRLIEQYNVLGHRRLYLMLFEDGNRIDLTLCPKSHIQEWVDSEADYTVLKDEKGLFESYTTSSQRYWTNPARPIDFEKACNEFWWVSAYVVKGICRKQVFYATDHLYGICHQELLKILAWQVASDRGTVDVGKNYKYLFSYLPAEKEKEFSNLLDFSSSDKITQSLFATMQLFHREAQILAKNMSFDYDMEVAEKMIEYAEERLK
;
A
#
# COMPACT_ATOMS: atom_id res chain seq x y z
N MET A 1 17.34 -21.49 2.14
CA MET A 1 16.64 -20.62 1.17
C MET A 1 17.38 -20.69 -0.15
N ARG A 2 16.69 -20.94 -1.26
CA ARG A 2 17.26 -20.80 -2.60
C ARG A 2 17.63 -19.34 -2.84
N THR A 3 18.75 -19.12 -3.50
CA THR A 3 19.25 -17.80 -3.91
C THR A 3 18.42 -17.19 -5.03
N GLU A 4 18.59 -15.90 -5.27
CA GLU A 4 17.92 -15.20 -6.38
C GLU A 4 18.22 -15.83 -7.73
N SER A 5 19.47 -16.23 -7.98
CA SER A 5 19.84 -16.90 -9.22
C SER A 5 19.15 -18.26 -9.39
N GLU A 6 19.00 -19.02 -8.30
CA GLU A 6 18.27 -20.30 -8.32
C GLU A 6 16.77 -20.09 -8.57
N MET A 7 16.16 -19.09 -7.94
CA MET A 7 14.75 -18.75 -8.11
C MET A 7 14.46 -18.26 -9.53
N LEU A 8 15.26 -17.32 -10.06
CA LEU A 8 15.13 -16.86 -11.45
C LEU A 8 15.37 -17.99 -12.44
N GLY A 9 16.35 -18.86 -12.18
CA GLY A 9 16.59 -20.05 -13.00
C GLY A 9 15.36 -20.96 -13.07
N LEU A 10 14.69 -21.18 -11.94
CA LEU A 10 13.46 -21.98 -11.86
C LEU A 10 12.28 -21.33 -12.58
N ILE A 11 12.13 -20.01 -12.44
CA ILE A 11 11.13 -19.21 -13.17
C ILE A 11 11.35 -19.32 -14.68
N PHE A 12 12.59 -19.21 -15.16
CA PHE A 12 12.87 -19.31 -16.59
C PHE A 12 12.73 -20.74 -17.14
N GLN A 13 13.14 -21.74 -16.37
CA GLN A 13 12.98 -23.13 -16.76
C GLN A 13 11.49 -23.50 -16.89
N THR A 14 10.67 -23.10 -15.92
CA THR A 14 9.23 -23.34 -15.94
C THR A 14 8.57 -22.62 -17.11
N ALA A 15 8.87 -21.34 -17.30
CA ALA A 15 8.43 -20.55 -18.45
C ALA A 15 8.74 -21.22 -19.79
N LYS A 16 9.95 -21.79 -19.93
CA LYS A 16 10.37 -22.50 -21.14
C LYS A 16 9.58 -23.79 -21.38
N VAL A 17 9.36 -24.61 -20.34
CA VAL A 17 8.60 -25.87 -20.46
C VAL A 17 7.14 -25.61 -20.81
N LEU A 18 6.55 -24.58 -20.19
CA LEU A 18 5.17 -24.16 -20.45
C LEU A 18 5.00 -23.36 -21.75
N GLN A 19 6.10 -23.05 -22.44
CA GLN A 19 6.11 -22.26 -23.69
C GLN A 19 5.41 -20.91 -23.54
N VAL A 20 5.63 -20.24 -22.40
CA VAL A 20 5.09 -18.89 -22.18
C VAL A 20 5.69 -17.91 -23.20
N GLU A 21 4.90 -16.93 -23.63
CA GLU A 21 5.31 -16.01 -24.69
C GLU A 21 6.22 -14.89 -24.20
N ALA A 22 6.03 -14.44 -22.95
CA ALA A 22 6.90 -13.48 -22.29
C ALA A 22 6.84 -13.64 -20.76
N VAL A 23 7.89 -13.16 -20.09
CA VAL A 23 8.03 -13.11 -18.65
C VAL A 23 8.44 -11.69 -18.25
N ALA A 24 7.69 -11.10 -17.34
CA ALA A 24 8.07 -9.86 -16.67
C ALA A 24 7.92 -10.02 -15.15
N MET A 25 8.56 -9.13 -14.41
CA MET A 25 8.50 -9.08 -12.95
C MET A 25 8.18 -7.67 -12.50
N SER A 26 7.39 -7.52 -11.45
CA SER A 26 7.08 -6.23 -10.81
C SER A 26 7.51 -6.25 -9.34
N GLY A 27 6.91 -5.39 -8.52
CA GLY A 27 7.11 -5.42 -7.08
C GLY A 27 8.45 -4.85 -6.61
N SER A 28 8.89 -5.25 -5.42
CA SER A 28 10.04 -4.61 -4.77
C SER A 28 11.38 -4.93 -5.44
N ARG A 29 11.50 -6.08 -6.12
CA ARG A 29 12.73 -6.52 -6.80
C ARG A 29 13.09 -5.66 -8.00
N THR A 30 12.12 -4.99 -8.62
CA THR A 30 12.36 -4.05 -9.71
C THR A 30 12.66 -2.63 -9.23
N ASN A 31 12.42 -2.33 -7.94
CA ASN A 31 12.63 -1.00 -7.39
C ASN A 31 14.07 -0.86 -6.84
N PRO A 32 14.94 -0.05 -7.45
CA PRO A 32 16.33 0.11 -6.99
C PRO A 32 16.46 0.77 -5.61
N LYS A 33 15.39 1.41 -5.12
CA LYS A 33 15.34 2.05 -3.79
C LYS A 33 14.80 1.12 -2.71
N ALA A 34 14.24 -0.04 -3.06
CA ALA A 34 13.76 -0.99 -2.06
C ALA A 34 14.94 -1.69 -1.36
N PRO A 35 14.79 -2.06 -0.07
CA PRO A 35 15.75 -2.93 0.60
C PRO A 35 15.96 -4.23 -0.17
N LYS A 36 17.23 -4.63 -0.32
CA LYS A 36 17.61 -5.91 -0.92
C LYS A 36 17.84 -6.93 0.18
N ASP A 37 16.76 -7.53 0.65
CA ASP A 37 16.74 -8.49 1.76
C ASP A 37 15.94 -9.76 1.40
N GLU A 38 15.83 -10.67 2.37
CA GLU A 38 15.14 -11.96 2.21
C GLU A 38 13.62 -11.84 2.14
N PHE A 39 13.03 -10.66 2.42
CA PHE A 39 11.59 -10.43 2.42
C PHE A 39 11.07 -9.91 1.07
N GLN A 40 11.91 -9.88 0.04
CA GLN A 40 11.49 -9.53 -1.31
C GLN A 40 10.82 -10.71 -2.03
N ASP A 41 9.51 -10.59 -2.26
CA ASP A 41 8.74 -11.54 -3.07
C ASP A 41 9.16 -11.48 -4.56
N TYR A 42 8.88 -12.55 -5.30
CA TYR A 42 8.98 -12.59 -6.77
C TYR A 42 7.59 -12.40 -7.39
N ASP A 43 7.23 -11.15 -7.69
CA ASP A 43 5.99 -10.79 -8.39
C ASP A 43 6.14 -11.02 -9.90
N VAL A 44 5.84 -12.22 -10.38
CA VAL A 44 6.11 -12.65 -11.76
C VAL A 44 4.83 -12.68 -12.58
N VAL A 45 4.87 -12.20 -13.82
CA VAL A 45 3.83 -12.45 -14.81
C VAL A 45 4.34 -13.35 -15.94
N TYR A 46 3.57 -14.38 -16.26
CA TYR A 46 3.68 -15.14 -17.50
C TYR A 46 2.61 -14.68 -18.48
N ILE A 47 3.05 -14.18 -19.63
CA ILE A 47 2.16 -13.93 -20.76
C ILE A 47 1.96 -15.25 -21.50
N VAL A 48 0.70 -15.66 -21.59
CA VAL A 48 0.33 -16.99 -22.10
C VAL A 48 -0.57 -16.85 -23.33
N GLY A 49 -0.37 -17.76 -24.29
CA GLY A 49 -1.21 -17.83 -25.48
C GLY A 49 -2.54 -18.52 -25.22
N ASP A 50 -2.50 -19.66 -24.52
CA ASP A 50 -3.67 -20.46 -24.15
C ASP A 50 -3.72 -20.64 -22.63
N LEU A 51 -4.52 -19.79 -21.96
CA LEU A 51 -4.68 -19.83 -20.51
C LEU A 51 -5.43 -21.08 -20.05
N ASP A 52 -6.45 -21.52 -20.79
CA ASP A 52 -7.28 -22.67 -20.41
C ASP A 52 -6.48 -23.97 -20.45
N ALA A 53 -5.61 -24.14 -21.45
CA ALA A 53 -4.68 -25.27 -21.51
C ALA A 53 -3.76 -25.34 -20.29
N LEU A 54 -3.18 -24.21 -19.86
CA LEU A 54 -2.31 -24.17 -18.68
C LEU A 54 -3.06 -24.39 -17.36
N MET A 55 -4.34 -24.03 -17.32
CA MET A 55 -5.20 -24.25 -16.15
C MET A 55 -5.74 -25.68 -16.06
N SER A 56 -5.67 -26.47 -17.14
CA SER A 56 -6.23 -27.83 -17.19
C SER A 56 -5.50 -28.82 -16.27
N ASP A 57 -4.19 -28.61 -16.07
CA ASP A 57 -3.37 -29.35 -15.10
C ASP A 57 -2.40 -28.37 -14.44
N LEU A 58 -2.56 -28.16 -13.13
CA LEU A 58 -1.75 -27.24 -12.33
C LEU A 58 -0.63 -27.95 -11.56
N SER A 59 -0.37 -29.24 -11.83
CA SER A 59 0.72 -29.99 -11.21
C SER A 59 2.10 -29.38 -11.49
N TRP A 60 2.24 -28.58 -12.55
CA TRP A 60 3.47 -27.86 -12.83
C TRP A 60 3.83 -26.79 -11.78
N LEU A 61 2.86 -26.32 -10.98
CA LEU A 61 3.16 -25.44 -9.85
C LEU A 61 4.05 -26.12 -8.80
N ASP A 62 3.98 -27.47 -8.68
CA ASP A 62 4.85 -28.24 -7.78
C ASP A 62 6.33 -28.18 -8.19
N TRP A 63 6.63 -27.81 -9.45
CA TRP A 63 8.01 -27.65 -9.91
C TRP A 63 8.71 -26.49 -9.22
N PHE A 64 7.97 -25.49 -8.73
CA PHE A 64 8.54 -24.42 -7.91
C PHE A 64 8.95 -24.86 -6.51
N GLY A 65 8.64 -26.09 -6.11
CA GLY A 65 8.99 -26.66 -4.82
C GLY A 65 7.82 -26.75 -3.86
N LYS A 66 8.10 -27.27 -2.66
CA LYS A 66 7.08 -27.53 -1.66
C LYS A 66 6.56 -26.24 -1.03
N ARG A 67 5.25 -26.03 -1.15
CA ARG A 67 4.52 -24.85 -0.67
C ARG A 67 4.19 -25.02 0.83
N LEU A 68 4.43 -23.99 1.63
CA LEU A 68 3.93 -23.85 3.00
C LEU A 68 2.46 -23.45 3.01
N ILE A 69 2.11 -22.47 2.17
CA ILE A 69 0.76 -21.99 1.97
C ILE A 69 0.64 -21.44 0.55
N GLU A 70 -0.56 -21.55 -0.01
CA GLU A 70 -0.89 -20.98 -1.30
C GLU A 70 -2.26 -20.32 -1.31
N GLN A 71 -2.43 -19.36 -2.22
CA GLN A 71 -3.69 -18.70 -2.49
C GLN A 71 -3.89 -18.54 -3.99
N TYR A 72 -5.10 -18.83 -4.45
CA TYR A 72 -5.53 -18.60 -5.82
C TYR A 72 -6.54 -17.45 -5.88
N ASN A 73 -6.30 -16.49 -6.77
CA ASN A 73 -7.21 -15.38 -7.02
C ASN A 73 -7.47 -15.20 -8.52
N VAL A 74 -8.65 -14.68 -8.84
CA VAL A 74 -9.01 -14.22 -10.18
C VAL A 74 -9.13 -12.71 -10.16
N LEU A 75 -8.35 -12.02 -11.00
CA LEU A 75 -8.41 -10.57 -11.18
C LEU A 75 -8.62 -10.29 -12.67
N GLY A 76 -9.83 -9.87 -13.02
CA GLY A 76 -10.20 -9.71 -14.43
C GLY A 76 -9.94 -10.99 -15.22
N HIS A 77 -9.09 -10.89 -16.24
CA HIS A 77 -8.75 -12.00 -17.13
C HIS A 77 -7.51 -12.78 -16.68
N ARG A 78 -6.95 -12.44 -15.52
CA ARG A 78 -5.71 -13.00 -14.99
C ARG A 78 -5.97 -14.01 -13.89
N ARG A 79 -5.01 -14.89 -13.68
CA ARG A 79 -5.01 -15.93 -12.65
C ARG A 79 -3.78 -15.78 -11.79
N LEU A 80 -3.97 -15.55 -10.51
CA LEU A 80 -2.88 -15.27 -9.58
C LEU A 80 -2.73 -16.45 -8.62
N TYR A 81 -1.51 -16.98 -8.55
CA TYR A 81 -1.09 -18.02 -7.63
C TYR A 81 -0.04 -17.43 -6.70
N LEU A 82 -0.42 -17.12 -5.46
CA LEU A 82 0.47 -16.61 -4.43
C LEU A 82 0.99 -17.83 -3.66
N MET A 83 2.30 -18.04 -3.65
CA MET A 83 2.90 -19.27 -3.14
C MET A 83 4.08 -18.93 -2.24
N LEU A 84 3.98 -19.27 -0.95
CA LEU A 84 5.10 -19.24 -0.02
C LEU A 84 5.68 -20.65 0.11
N PHE A 85 6.99 -20.80 -0.06
CA PHE A 85 7.67 -22.10 -0.08
C PHE A 85 8.36 -22.42 1.25
N GLU A 86 8.65 -23.70 1.51
CA GLU A 86 9.32 -24.16 2.76
C GLU A 86 10.70 -23.56 2.98
N ASP A 87 11.35 -23.08 1.92
CA ASP A 87 12.66 -22.45 2.00
C ASP A 87 12.59 -20.94 2.29
N GLY A 88 11.39 -20.39 2.48
CA GLY A 88 11.10 -18.99 2.83
C GLY A 88 10.87 -18.05 1.65
N ASN A 89 11.20 -18.47 0.42
CA ASN A 89 10.92 -17.68 -0.77
C ASN A 89 9.41 -17.63 -1.06
N ARG A 90 8.94 -16.53 -1.68
CA ARG A 90 7.57 -16.37 -2.14
C ARG A 90 7.51 -15.95 -3.60
N ILE A 91 6.66 -16.60 -4.39
CA ILE A 91 6.33 -16.20 -5.76
C ILE A 91 4.85 -15.81 -5.80
N ASP A 92 4.58 -14.60 -6.27
CA ASP A 92 3.24 -14.15 -6.65
C ASP A 92 3.15 -14.26 -8.18
N LEU A 93 2.69 -15.43 -8.67
CA LEU A 93 2.66 -15.75 -10.09
C LEU A 93 1.33 -15.35 -10.72
N THR A 94 1.37 -14.44 -11.68
CA THR A 94 0.23 -14.06 -12.51
C THR A 94 0.31 -14.74 -13.88
N LEU A 95 -0.71 -15.50 -14.25
CA LEU A 95 -0.93 -15.92 -15.63
C LEU A 95 -1.84 -14.89 -16.32
N CYS A 96 -1.34 -14.27 -17.38
CA CYS A 96 -2.02 -13.23 -18.12
C CYS A 96 -2.15 -13.62 -19.60
N PRO A 97 -3.36 -13.72 -20.15
CA PRO A 97 -3.51 -13.89 -21.59
C PRO A 97 -2.89 -12.72 -22.35
N LYS A 98 -2.29 -12.98 -23.51
CA LYS A 98 -1.68 -11.95 -24.37
C LYS A 98 -2.62 -10.78 -24.69
N SER A 99 -3.92 -11.03 -24.88
CA SER A 99 -4.91 -9.97 -25.16
C SER A 99 -5.14 -9.00 -24.00
N HIS A 100 -4.64 -9.31 -22.80
CA HIS A 100 -4.89 -8.55 -21.58
C HIS A 100 -3.61 -8.01 -20.91
N ILE A 101 -2.49 -7.91 -21.65
CA ILE A 101 -1.23 -7.34 -21.13
C ILE A 101 -1.45 -5.93 -20.55
N GLN A 102 -2.23 -5.07 -21.23
CA GLN A 102 -2.53 -3.72 -20.74
C GLN A 102 -3.17 -3.75 -19.34
N GLU A 103 -4.07 -4.70 -19.08
CA GLU A 103 -4.74 -4.85 -17.78
C GLU A 103 -3.73 -5.17 -16.66
N TRP A 104 -2.69 -5.96 -16.97
CA TRP A 104 -1.60 -6.20 -16.04
C TRP A 104 -0.73 -4.96 -15.86
N VAL A 105 -0.29 -4.34 -16.96
CA VAL A 105 0.56 -3.13 -16.95
C VAL A 105 -0.08 -2.00 -16.13
N ASP A 106 -1.36 -1.72 -16.33
CA ASP A 106 -2.09 -0.68 -15.60
C ASP A 106 -2.23 -0.99 -14.10
N SER A 107 -2.12 -2.28 -13.74
CA SER A 107 -2.18 -2.74 -12.36
C SER A 107 -0.84 -2.76 -11.66
N GLU A 108 0.27 -2.47 -12.34
CA GLU A 108 1.60 -2.42 -11.76
C GLU A 108 2.09 -0.97 -11.63
N ALA A 109 2.82 -0.67 -10.54
CA ALA A 109 3.50 0.62 -10.46
C ALA A 109 4.68 0.67 -11.44
N ASP A 110 5.48 -0.40 -11.47
CA ASP A 110 6.61 -0.52 -12.38
C ASP A 110 6.88 -2.00 -12.64
N TYR A 111 7.56 -2.33 -13.75
CA TYR A 111 7.95 -3.68 -14.08
C TYR A 111 9.25 -3.75 -14.89
N THR A 112 9.92 -4.89 -14.81
CA THR A 112 11.08 -5.23 -15.63
C THR A 112 10.74 -6.44 -16.49
N VAL A 113 10.92 -6.30 -17.80
CA VAL A 113 10.80 -7.42 -18.74
C VAL A 113 12.00 -8.32 -18.56
N LEU A 114 11.77 -9.58 -18.19
CA LEU A 114 12.84 -10.56 -17.98
C LEU A 114 13.12 -11.36 -19.25
N LYS A 115 12.06 -11.70 -20.00
CA LYS A 115 12.15 -12.44 -21.26
C LYS A 115 11.00 -12.06 -22.19
N ASP A 116 11.30 -11.58 -23.39
CA ASP A 116 10.29 -11.25 -24.40
C ASP A 116 10.89 -11.33 -25.80
N GLU A 117 10.82 -12.50 -26.44
CA GLU A 117 11.41 -12.74 -27.77
C GLU A 117 10.56 -12.14 -28.90
N LYS A 118 9.30 -11.78 -28.61
CA LYS A 118 8.33 -11.29 -29.60
C LYS A 118 8.06 -9.79 -29.48
N GLY A 119 8.73 -9.08 -28.57
CA GLY A 119 8.54 -7.66 -28.32
C GLY A 119 7.13 -7.30 -27.84
N LEU A 120 6.45 -8.20 -27.12
CA LEU A 120 5.10 -7.99 -26.61
C LEU A 120 5.01 -6.78 -25.67
N PHE A 121 6.08 -6.43 -24.95
CA PHE A 121 6.11 -5.31 -24.01
C PHE A 121 6.58 -3.99 -24.62
N GLU A 122 7.07 -3.96 -25.87
CA GLU A 122 7.69 -2.76 -26.49
C GLU A 122 6.72 -1.57 -26.61
N SER A 123 5.43 -1.84 -26.79
CA SER A 123 4.40 -0.80 -26.91
C SER A 123 3.88 -0.29 -25.57
N TYR A 124 4.27 -0.91 -24.45
CA TYR A 124 3.74 -0.60 -23.14
C TYR A 124 4.72 0.25 -22.32
N THR A 125 4.16 1.21 -21.59
CA THR A 125 4.91 2.06 -20.66
C THR A 125 4.44 1.80 -19.23
N THR A 126 5.38 1.87 -18.30
CA THR A 126 5.13 1.71 -16.87
C THR A 126 4.48 2.97 -16.30
N SER A 127 3.49 2.82 -15.43
CA SER A 127 2.90 3.94 -14.66
C SER A 127 3.52 4.03 -13.27
N SER A 128 4.77 4.51 -13.21
CA SER A 128 5.55 4.64 -11.96
C SER A 128 4.88 5.50 -10.87
N GLN A 129 3.80 6.19 -11.22
CA GLN A 129 3.14 7.21 -10.41
C GLN A 129 2.04 6.67 -9.48
N ARG A 130 1.83 5.35 -9.40
CA ARG A 130 0.70 4.77 -8.64
C ARG A 130 0.64 5.18 -7.17
N TYR A 131 1.80 5.33 -6.52
CA TYR A 131 1.92 5.73 -5.12
C TYR A 131 2.43 7.17 -4.95
N TRP A 132 2.43 7.94 -6.04
CA TRP A 132 2.90 9.31 -6.01
C TRP A 132 1.84 10.22 -5.39
N THR A 133 2.29 11.05 -4.47
CA THR A 133 1.50 12.11 -3.86
C THR A 133 1.91 13.43 -4.48
N ASN A 134 0.95 14.13 -5.06
CA ASN A 134 1.09 15.51 -5.51
C ASN A 134 0.79 16.48 -4.36
N PRO A 135 1.23 17.76 -4.46
CA PRO A 135 0.73 18.81 -3.57
C PRO A 135 -0.80 18.80 -3.51
N ALA A 136 -1.36 19.00 -2.32
CA ALA A 136 -2.81 18.98 -2.14
C ALA A 136 -3.49 20.08 -2.95
N ARG A 137 -4.73 19.85 -3.38
CA ARG A 137 -5.64 20.92 -3.82
C ARG A 137 -6.44 21.41 -2.61
N PRO A 138 -6.88 22.68 -2.58
CA PRO A 138 -7.69 23.22 -1.47
C PRO A 138 -8.88 22.32 -1.11
N ILE A 139 -9.62 21.84 -2.13
CA ILE A 139 -10.79 20.99 -1.94
C ILE A 139 -10.46 19.60 -1.37
N ASP A 140 -9.29 19.04 -1.67
CA ASP A 140 -8.89 17.74 -1.12
C ASP A 140 -8.47 17.89 0.33
N PHE A 141 -7.79 19.00 0.67
CA PHE A 141 -7.43 19.36 2.04
C PHE A 141 -8.68 19.60 2.91
N GLU A 142 -9.65 20.37 2.43
CA GLU A 142 -10.93 20.62 3.11
C GLU A 142 -11.65 19.31 3.44
N LYS A 143 -11.75 18.40 2.46
CA LYS A 143 -12.39 17.09 2.64
C LYS A 143 -11.66 16.20 3.64
N ALA A 144 -10.33 16.17 3.62
CA ALA A 144 -9.55 15.40 4.59
C ALA A 144 -9.74 15.92 6.02
N CYS A 145 -9.77 17.25 6.19
CA CYS A 145 -10.07 17.87 7.49
C CYS A 145 -11.48 17.53 7.96
N ASN A 146 -12.48 17.63 7.07
CA ASN A 146 -13.86 17.30 7.41
C ASN A 146 -14.01 15.82 7.79
N GLU A 147 -13.45 14.89 7.00
CA GLU A 147 -13.51 13.45 7.28
C GLU A 147 -12.86 13.11 8.62
N PHE A 148 -11.68 13.68 8.91
CA PHE A 148 -11.00 13.47 10.19
C PHE A 148 -11.89 13.88 11.37
N TRP A 149 -12.40 15.10 11.36
CA TRP A 149 -13.22 15.63 12.45
C TRP A 149 -14.55 14.91 12.56
N TRP A 150 -15.22 14.61 11.44
CA TRP A 150 -16.47 13.86 11.41
C TRP A 150 -16.31 12.46 12.02
N VAL A 151 -15.29 11.71 11.59
CA VAL A 151 -15.06 10.34 12.06
C VAL A 151 -14.51 10.30 13.49
N SER A 152 -13.83 11.35 13.96
CA SER A 152 -13.44 11.45 15.38
C SER A 152 -14.64 11.33 16.32
N ALA A 153 -15.82 11.84 15.93
CA ALA A 153 -17.06 11.69 16.69
C ALA A 153 -17.53 10.22 16.78
N TYR A 154 -17.20 9.40 15.79
CA TYR A 154 -17.49 7.96 15.82
C TYR A 154 -16.57 7.25 16.81
N VAL A 155 -15.30 7.64 16.90
CA VAL A 155 -14.37 7.13 17.91
C VAL A 155 -14.90 7.43 19.31
N VAL A 156 -15.29 8.68 19.59
CA VAL A 156 -15.92 9.10 20.86
C VAL A 156 -17.14 8.24 21.17
N LYS A 157 -18.06 8.09 20.20
CA LYS A 157 -19.27 7.26 20.34
C LYS A 157 -18.93 5.79 20.67
N GLY A 158 -17.92 5.23 20.02
CA GLY A 158 -17.44 3.87 20.27
C GLY A 158 -16.92 3.70 21.69
N ILE A 159 -16.09 4.63 22.17
CA ILE A 159 -15.54 4.62 23.53
C ILE A 159 -16.66 4.72 24.57
N CYS A 160 -17.59 5.68 24.45
CA CYS A 160 -18.71 5.82 25.39
C CYS A 160 -19.59 4.56 25.47
N ARG A 161 -19.71 3.82 24.35
CA ARG A 161 -20.47 2.56 24.27
C ARG A 161 -19.67 1.32 24.66
N LYS A 162 -18.40 1.49 25.07
CA LYS A 162 -17.46 0.39 25.36
C LYS A 162 -17.26 -0.56 24.17
N GLN A 163 -17.35 -0.02 22.95
CA GLN A 163 -17.17 -0.75 21.69
C GLN A 163 -15.74 -0.56 21.20
N VAL A 164 -14.79 -1.24 21.88
CA VAL A 164 -13.33 -1.08 21.64
C VAL A 164 -12.97 -1.26 20.17
N PHE A 165 -13.37 -2.37 19.54
CA PHE A 165 -13.04 -2.62 18.12
C PHE A 165 -13.61 -1.56 17.16
N TYR A 166 -14.81 -1.07 17.44
CA TYR A 166 -15.43 -0.01 16.63
C TYR A 166 -14.61 1.28 16.76
N ALA A 167 -14.23 1.67 17.99
CA ALA A 167 -13.43 2.87 18.21
C ALA A 167 -12.04 2.76 17.56
N THR A 168 -11.36 1.61 17.71
CA THR A 168 -10.03 1.40 17.13
C THR A 168 -10.06 1.40 15.61
N ASP A 169 -11.05 0.76 14.99
CA ASP A 169 -11.18 0.71 13.53
C ASP A 169 -11.34 2.12 12.93
N HIS A 170 -12.20 2.95 13.52
CA HIS A 170 -12.37 4.34 13.06
C HIS A 170 -11.13 5.21 13.34
N LEU A 171 -10.48 5.05 14.50
CA LEU A 171 -9.30 5.85 14.85
C LEU A 171 -8.10 5.53 13.94
N TYR A 172 -7.73 4.26 13.83
CA TYR A 172 -6.52 3.84 13.11
C TYR A 172 -6.76 3.57 11.62
N GLY A 173 -7.98 3.16 11.26
CA GLY A 173 -8.37 2.88 9.87
C GLY A 173 -8.79 4.12 9.08
N ILE A 174 -9.27 5.18 9.75
CA ILE A 174 -9.74 6.40 9.06
C ILE A 174 -9.02 7.65 9.56
N CYS A 175 -9.14 8.03 10.84
CA CYS A 175 -8.54 9.28 11.34
C CYS A 175 -7.01 9.33 11.12
N HIS A 176 -6.31 8.22 11.36
CA HIS A 176 -4.86 8.13 11.10
C HIS A 176 -4.53 8.20 9.61
N GLN A 177 -5.40 7.71 8.72
CA GLN A 177 -5.19 7.83 7.27
C GLN A 177 -5.32 9.27 6.81
N GLU A 178 -6.29 10.03 7.34
CA GLU A 178 -6.38 11.47 7.06
C GLU A 178 -5.14 12.23 7.59
N LEU A 179 -4.62 11.86 8.76
CA LEU A 179 -3.37 12.42 9.28
C LEU A 179 -2.17 12.10 8.38
N LEU A 180 -2.05 10.86 7.89
CA LEU A 180 -1.00 10.47 6.95
C LEU A 180 -1.09 11.25 5.64
N LYS A 181 -2.30 11.56 5.14
CA LYS A 181 -2.48 12.44 3.98
C LYS A 181 -1.94 13.85 4.25
N ILE A 182 -2.24 14.45 5.41
CA ILE A 182 -1.70 15.76 5.78
C ILE A 182 -0.18 15.75 5.77
N LEU A 183 0.45 14.74 6.39
CA LEU A 183 1.91 14.60 6.41
C LEU A 183 2.49 14.38 5.01
N ALA A 184 1.85 13.56 4.17
CA ALA A 184 2.27 13.34 2.79
C ALA A 184 2.18 14.62 1.94
N TRP A 185 1.13 15.42 2.14
CA TRP A 185 0.98 16.70 1.47
C TRP A 185 1.97 17.76 1.95
N GLN A 186 2.37 17.76 3.23
CA GLN A 186 3.47 18.60 3.70
C GLN A 186 4.78 18.25 2.97
N VAL A 187 5.10 16.97 2.83
CA VAL A 187 6.29 16.56 2.07
C VAL A 187 6.18 17.01 0.61
N ALA A 188 5.00 16.81 0.00
CA ALA A 188 4.78 17.16 -1.39
C ALA A 188 4.76 18.67 -1.64
N SER A 189 4.29 19.49 -0.67
CA SER A 189 4.32 20.95 -0.80
C SER A 189 5.74 21.50 -0.89
N ASP A 190 6.68 20.86 -0.18
CA ASP A 190 8.06 21.31 -0.12
C ASP A 190 8.92 20.77 -1.28
N ARG A 191 8.60 19.57 -1.77
CA ARG A 191 9.45 18.82 -2.72
C ARG A 191 8.82 18.65 -4.11
N GLY A 192 7.57 19.04 -4.30
CA GLY A 192 6.77 18.62 -5.44
C GLY A 192 6.30 17.17 -5.31
N THR A 193 5.98 16.53 -6.43
CA THR A 193 5.45 15.17 -6.43
C THR A 193 6.46 14.15 -5.87
N VAL A 194 6.02 13.33 -4.90
CA VAL A 194 6.86 12.33 -4.21
C VAL A 194 6.20 10.95 -4.16
N ASP A 195 7.00 9.88 -4.24
CA ASP A 195 6.52 8.51 -4.02
C ASP A 195 6.51 8.18 -2.52
N VAL A 196 5.33 8.12 -1.90
CA VAL A 196 5.20 7.77 -0.48
C VAL A 196 5.15 6.27 -0.24
N GLY A 197 5.14 5.48 -1.32
CA GLY A 197 5.03 4.04 -1.30
C GLY A 197 3.64 3.53 -0.89
N LYS A 198 3.38 2.26 -1.21
CA LYS A 198 2.19 1.55 -0.74
C LYS A 198 2.07 1.67 0.79
N ASN A 199 0.90 2.06 1.27
CA ASN A 199 0.62 2.26 2.71
C ASN A 199 1.61 3.22 3.40
N TYR A 200 2.07 4.27 2.71
CA TYR A 200 2.97 5.30 3.25
C TYR A 200 4.32 4.77 3.76
N LYS A 201 4.74 3.57 3.34
CA LYS A 201 5.96 2.92 3.84
C LYS A 201 7.25 3.72 3.63
N TYR A 202 7.25 4.72 2.73
CA TYR A 202 8.39 5.60 2.50
C TYR A 202 8.18 7.02 3.03
N LEU A 203 6.98 7.36 3.51
CA LEU A 203 6.62 8.72 3.94
C LEU A 203 7.59 9.26 5.01
N PHE A 204 7.86 8.48 6.06
CA PHE A 204 8.69 8.93 7.17
C PHE A 204 10.17 9.11 6.81
N SER A 205 10.64 8.52 5.70
CA SER A 205 12.00 8.78 5.18
C SER A 205 12.19 10.21 4.66
N TYR A 206 11.08 10.92 4.37
CA TYR A 206 11.10 12.32 3.93
C TYR A 206 10.97 13.33 5.07
N LEU A 207 10.57 12.88 6.25
CA LEU A 207 10.26 13.69 7.43
C LEU A 207 11.42 13.62 8.45
N PRO A 208 11.51 14.59 9.39
CA PRO A 208 12.42 14.48 10.53
C PRO A 208 12.16 13.22 11.34
N ALA A 209 13.21 12.61 11.89
CA ALA A 209 13.14 11.32 12.59
C ALA A 209 12.15 11.33 13.78
N GLU A 210 11.94 12.50 14.39
CA GLU A 210 11.00 12.69 15.49
C GLU A 210 9.53 12.47 15.06
N LYS A 211 9.18 12.70 13.79
CA LYS A 211 7.81 12.52 13.28
C LYS A 211 7.37 11.08 13.32
N GLU A 212 8.24 10.15 12.97
CA GLU A 212 7.93 8.71 13.01
C GLU A 212 7.66 8.25 14.44
N LYS A 213 8.48 8.74 15.39
CA LYS A 213 8.29 8.46 16.82
C LYS A 213 7.00 9.08 17.35
N GLU A 214 6.71 10.33 17.00
CA GLU A 214 5.47 11.01 17.39
C GLU A 214 4.23 10.26 16.88
N PHE A 215 4.24 9.86 15.60
CA PHE A 215 3.16 9.08 15.00
C PHE A 215 3.03 7.68 15.63
N SER A 216 4.14 6.99 15.87
CA SER A 216 4.15 5.67 16.51
C SER A 216 3.55 5.69 17.91
N ASN A 217 3.78 6.77 18.68
CA ASN A 217 3.20 6.93 20.02
C ASN A 217 1.67 7.09 20.00
N LEU A 218 1.05 7.35 18.85
CA LEU A 218 -0.40 7.38 18.71
C LEU A 218 -1.00 5.96 18.71
N LEU A 219 -0.21 4.93 18.43
CA LEU A 219 -0.66 3.54 18.22
C LEU A 219 -0.70 2.75 19.53
N ASP A 220 -1.67 3.04 20.40
CA ASP A 220 -1.91 2.28 21.64
C ASP A 220 -3.40 1.94 21.82
N PHE A 221 -3.74 0.71 21.46
CA PHE A 221 -5.08 0.15 21.60
C PHE A 221 -5.18 -0.91 22.71
N SER A 222 -4.22 -0.93 23.63
CA SER A 222 -4.14 -1.97 24.67
C SER A 222 -5.27 -1.91 25.71
N SER A 223 -5.94 -0.77 25.84
CA SER A 223 -7.11 -0.59 26.71
C SER A 223 -7.99 0.58 26.23
N SER A 224 -9.20 0.68 26.79
CA SER A 224 -10.10 1.82 26.50
C SER A 224 -9.46 3.16 26.87
N ASP A 225 -8.75 3.24 28.01
CA ASP A 225 -8.08 4.47 28.45
C ASP A 225 -6.97 4.87 27.49
N LYS A 226 -6.25 3.87 26.95
CA LYS A 226 -5.20 4.10 25.95
C LYS A 226 -5.77 4.58 24.62
N ILE A 227 -6.90 4.03 24.18
CA ILE A 227 -7.59 4.50 22.98
C ILE A 227 -8.06 5.95 23.14
N THR A 228 -8.59 6.32 24.32
CA THR A 228 -8.94 7.71 24.63
C THR A 228 -7.71 8.63 24.57
N GLN A 229 -6.59 8.23 25.18
CA GLN A 229 -5.34 8.99 25.11
C GLN A 229 -4.83 9.13 23.66
N SER A 230 -4.86 8.05 22.89
CA SER A 230 -4.50 8.02 21.47
C SER A 230 -5.41 8.91 20.62
N LEU A 231 -6.71 8.93 20.88
CA LEU A 231 -7.65 9.83 20.19
C LEU A 231 -7.26 11.29 20.43
N PHE A 232 -7.09 11.70 21.69
CA PHE A 232 -6.73 13.08 22.02
C PHE A 232 -5.38 13.48 21.42
N ALA A 233 -4.36 12.62 21.54
CA ALA A 233 -3.04 12.86 20.94
C ALA A 233 -3.14 12.99 19.41
N THR A 234 -3.96 12.16 18.76
CA THR A 234 -4.19 12.22 17.31
C THR A 234 -4.89 13.51 16.91
N MET A 235 -5.91 13.96 17.66
CA MET A 235 -6.63 15.22 17.40
C MET A 235 -5.71 16.42 17.52
N GLN A 236 -4.87 16.46 18.57
CA GLN A 236 -3.90 17.54 18.76
C GLN A 236 -2.85 17.55 17.64
N LEU A 237 -2.32 16.38 17.27
CA LEU A 237 -1.35 16.27 16.18
C LEU A 237 -1.97 16.70 14.85
N PHE A 238 -3.14 16.18 14.50
CA PHE A 238 -3.85 16.55 13.27
C PHE A 238 -4.13 18.05 13.21
N HIS A 239 -4.64 18.62 14.30
CA HIS A 239 -4.92 20.06 14.37
C HIS A 239 -3.67 20.90 14.11
N ARG A 240 -2.52 20.52 14.69
CA ARG A 240 -1.24 21.20 14.48
C ARG A 240 -0.74 21.05 13.04
N GLU A 241 -0.73 19.83 12.50
CA GLU A 241 -0.18 19.57 11.16
C GLU A 241 -1.05 20.16 10.04
N ALA A 242 -2.38 20.16 10.21
CA ALA A 242 -3.30 20.77 9.27
C ALA A 242 -3.12 22.29 9.22
N GLN A 243 -2.91 22.96 10.37
CA GLN A 243 -2.58 24.39 10.41
C GLN A 243 -1.27 24.72 9.70
N ILE A 244 -0.22 23.92 9.93
CA ILE A 244 1.08 24.09 9.27
C ILE A 244 0.91 23.99 7.74
N LEU A 245 0.21 22.95 7.27
CA LEU A 245 -0.02 22.74 5.85
C LEU A 245 -0.87 23.87 5.24
N ALA A 246 -1.96 24.26 5.91
CA ALA A 246 -2.84 25.32 5.46
C ALA A 246 -2.08 26.65 5.31
N LYS A 247 -1.24 27.00 6.31
CA LYS A 247 -0.39 28.18 6.23
C LYS A 247 0.61 28.10 5.08
N ASN A 248 1.28 26.95 4.91
CA ASN A 248 2.28 26.76 3.85
C ASN A 248 1.65 26.84 2.45
N MET A 249 0.44 26.32 2.28
CA MET A 249 -0.25 26.26 0.98
C MET A 249 -1.25 27.41 0.75
N SER A 250 -1.42 28.31 1.72
CA SER A 250 -2.44 29.37 1.71
C SER A 250 -3.88 28.84 1.57
N PHE A 251 -4.18 27.75 2.27
CA PHE A 251 -5.53 27.19 2.36
C PHE A 251 -6.28 27.70 3.58
N ASP A 252 -7.60 27.65 3.49
CA ASP A 252 -8.46 27.88 4.64
C ASP A 252 -8.52 26.62 5.51
N TYR A 253 -8.44 26.80 6.83
CA TYR A 253 -8.56 25.74 7.81
C TYR A 253 -9.48 26.19 8.93
N ASP A 254 -10.60 25.49 9.07
CA ASP A 254 -11.63 25.80 10.06
C ASP A 254 -11.16 25.41 11.47
N MET A 255 -10.48 26.35 12.13
CA MET A 255 -10.01 26.19 13.51
C MET A 255 -11.17 26.07 14.49
N GLU A 256 -12.29 26.75 14.23
CA GLU A 256 -13.44 26.75 15.13
C GLU A 256 -14.09 25.36 15.19
N VAL A 257 -14.24 24.68 14.06
CA VAL A 257 -14.71 23.29 14.01
C VAL A 257 -13.74 22.35 14.73
N ALA A 258 -12.43 22.52 14.51
CA ALA A 258 -11.41 21.70 15.17
C ALA A 258 -11.48 21.82 16.71
N GLU A 259 -11.50 23.05 17.23
CA GLU A 259 -11.56 23.34 18.66
C GLU A 259 -12.87 22.80 19.28
N LYS A 260 -14.02 23.01 18.63
CA LYS A 260 -15.31 22.47 19.07
C LYS A 260 -15.32 20.94 19.10
N MET A 261 -14.67 20.28 18.15
CA MET A 261 -14.60 18.82 18.11
C MET A 261 -13.68 18.26 19.20
N ILE A 262 -12.57 18.95 19.49
CA ILE A 262 -11.70 18.61 20.63
C ILE A 262 -12.48 18.74 21.95
N GLU A 263 -13.14 19.88 22.17
CA GLU A 263 -13.97 20.10 23.36
C GLU A 263 -15.08 19.05 23.47
N TYR A 264 -15.77 18.75 22.37
CA TYR A 264 -16.79 17.69 22.32
C TYR A 264 -16.24 16.33 22.78
N ALA A 265 -15.05 15.94 22.32
CA ALA A 265 -14.44 14.68 22.72
C ALA A 265 -14.05 14.69 24.20
N GLU A 266 -13.47 15.78 24.68
CA GLU A 266 -13.10 15.96 26.10
C GLU A 266 -14.32 15.90 27.02
N GLU A 267 -15.43 16.56 26.67
CA GLU A 267 -16.65 16.55 27.48
C GLU A 267 -17.30 15.17 27.57
N ARG A 268 -17.24 14.39 26.49
CA ARG A 268 -17.92 13.08 26.39
C ARG A 268 -17.12 11.92 26.98
N LEU A 269 -15.81 12.08 27.13
CA LEU A 269 -14.89 11.06 27.59
C LEU A 269 -14.29 11.34 28.98
N LYS A 270 -14.87 12.29 29.71
CA LYS A 270 -14.64 12.51 31.15
C LYS A 270 -15.06 11.31 32.00
#